data_AF-A0A0Q3SUN5-F1
#
_entry.id   AF-A0A0Q3SUN5-F1
#
_cell.length_a   1.000
_cell.length_b   1.000
_cell.length_c   1.000
_cell.angle_alpha   90.00
_cell.angle_beta   90.00
_cell.angle_gamma   90.00
#
_symmetry.space_group_name_H-M   'P 1'
#
loop_
_entity.id
_entity.type
_entity.pdbx_description
1 polymer ?
#
loop_
_entity_poly.entity_id
_entity_poly.type
_entity_poly.pdbx_seq_one_letter_code
_entity_poly.pdbx_strand_id
1 'polypeptide(L)' 'GSGLWHDEKKFTKYAQASLQLCKVYMEISSSSGSRRELLTAEMHLKSTLKQAVDFSDTEEYKALDNCLEEIKNLIAATA' A
#
# COMPACT_ATOMS: atom_id res chain seq x y z
N GLY A 1 -10.52 -12.57 -6.34
CA GLY A 1 -10.64 -13.36 -7.59
C GLY A 1 -9.59 -12.87 -8.56
N SER A 2 -8.93 -13.77 -9.28
CA SER A 2 -7.78 -13.47 -10.18
C SER A 2 -8.03 -12.36 -11.19
N GLY A 3 -9.28 -12.13 -11.60
CA GLY A 3 -9.64 -11.04 -12.51
C GLY A 3 -9.44 -9.61 -11.98
N LEU A 4 -9.06 -9.42 -10.71
CA LEU A 4 -8.65 -8.11 -10.20
C LEU A 4 -7.35 -7.62 -10.85
N TRP A 5 -6.40 -8.52 -11.07
CA TRP A 5 -5.04 -8.19 -11.51
C TRP A 5 -4.88 -8.08 -13.01
N HIS A 6 -5.98 -8.25 -13.76
CA HIS A 6 -6.01 -8.12 -15.22
C HIS A 6 -7.15 -7.19 -15.69
N ASP A 7 -7.76 -6.43 -14.76
CA ASP A 7 -8.80 -5.45 -15.04
C ASP A 7 -8.40 -4.12 -14.39
N GLU A 8 -7.91 -3.20 -15.22
CA GLU A 8 -7.39 -1.90 -14.79
C GLU A 8 -8.41 -1.12 -13.95
N LYS A 9 -9.69 -1.12 -14.32
CA LYS A 9 -10.73 -0.39 -13.56
C LYS A 9 -10.94 -0.97 -12.16
N LYS A 10 -10.84 -2.30 -12.03
CA LYS A 10 -10.92 -2.95 -10.71
C LYS A 10 -9.65 -2.69 -9.91
N PHE A 11 -8.48 -2.74 -10.55
CA PHE A 11 -7.21 -2.40 -9.93
C PHE A 11 -7.21 -0.96 -9.41
N THR A 12 -7.62 0.03 -10.21
CA THR A 12 -7.72 1.44 -9.80
C THR A 12 -8.53 1.60 -8.52
N LYS A 13 -9.73 1.01 -8.45
CA LYS A 13 -10.57 1.08 -7.24
C LYS A 13 -9.91 0.40 -6.03
N TYR A 14 -9.25 -0.74 -6.26
CA TYR A 14 -8.54 -1.46 -5.22
C TYR A 14 -7.33 -0.67 -4.70
N ALA A 15 -6.55 -0.05 -5.60
CA ALA A 15 -5.41 0.78 -5.28
C ALA A 15 -5.85 2.00 -4.46
N GLN A 16 -6.91 2.68 -4.88
CA GLN A 16 -7.49 3.80 -4.14
C GLN A 16 -7.92 3.39 -2.73
N ALA A 17 -8.63 2.27 -2.57
CA ALA A 17 -9.03 1.76 -1.25
C ALA A 17 -7.81 1.37 -0.39
N SER A 18 -6.80 0.75 -1.01
CA SER A 18 -5.55 0.38 -0.35
C SER A 18 -4.79 1.58 0.17
N LEU A 19 -4.72 2.67 -0.61
CA LEU A 19 -4.08 3.92 -0.19
C LEU A 19 -4.80 4.56 1.00
N GLN A 20 -6.14 4.57 1.02
CA GLN A 20 -6.90 5.07 2.17
C GLN A 20 -6.66 4.21 3.42
N LEU A 21 -6.62 2.88 3.26
CA LEU A 21 -6.30 1.98 4.37
C LEU A 21 -4.87 2.22 4.92
N CYS A 22 -3.90 2.44 4.04
CA CYS A 22 -2.52 2.74 4.47
C CYS A 22 -2.43 4.05 5.26
N LYS A 23 -3.18 5.09 4.85
CA LYS A 23 -3.28 6.34 5.62
C LYS A 23 -3.81 6.10 7.03
N VAL A 24 -4.85 5.29 7.18
CA VAL A 24 -5.39 4.92 8.50
C VAL A 24 -4.34 4.17 9.33
N TYR A 25 -3.59 3.23 8.74
CA TYR A 25 -2.51 2.54 9.46
C TYR A 25 -1.39 3.48 9.92
N MET A 26 -1.02 4.46 9.08
CA MET A 26 -0.03 5.48 9.46
C MET A 26 -0.52 6.37 10.60
N GLU A 27 -1.80 6.77 10.59
CA GLU A 27 -2.42 7.55 11.66
C GLU A 27 -2.50 6.78 12.98
N ILE A 28 -2.89 5.50 12.95
CA ILE A 28 -2.90 4.64 14.13
C ILE A 28 -1.47 4.47 14.68
N SER A 29 -0.49 4.25 13.81
CA SER A 29 0.90 4.13 14.22
C SER A 29 1.40 5.42 14.90
N SER A 30 1.12 6.57 14.30
CA SER A 30 1.48 7.88 14.86
C SER A 30 0.83 8.16 16.22
N SER A 31 -0.43 7.75 16.42
CA SER A 31 -1.17 8.02 17.66
C SER A 31 -0.86 7.04 18.79
N SER A 32 -0.56 5.79 18.46
CA SER A 32 -0.26 4.73 19.44
C SER A 32 1.23 4.56 19.74
N GLY A 33 2.11 5.06 18.86
CA GLY A 33 3.55 4.77 18.90
C GLY A 33 3.92 3.34 18.50
N SER A 34 2.93 2.52 18.10
CA SER A 34 3.13 1.15 17.62
C SER A 34 3.51 1.15 16.14
N ARG A 35 4.48 0.30 15.76
CA ARG A 35 4.82 0.04 14.35
C ARG A 35 4.09 -1.15 13.73
N ARG A 36 3.22 -1.85 14.49
CA ARG A 36 2.57 -3.09 14.05
C ARG A 36 1.69 -2.86 12.82
N GLU A 37 0.97 -1.75 12.81
CA GLU A 37 0.08 -1.32 11.75
C GLU A 37 0.88 -0.99 10.48
N LEU A 38 2.05 -0.36 10.63
CA LEU A 38 2.96 -0.09 9.50
C LEU A 38 3.48 -1.38 8.86
N LEU A 39 3.86 -2.38 9.66
CA LEU A 39 4.30 -3.68 9.14
C LEU A 39 3.17 -4.40 8.38
N THR A 40 1.94 -4.26 8.85
CA THR A 40 0.75 -4.82 8.17
C THR A 40 0.52 -4.11 6.83
N ALA A 41 0.61 -2.79 6.80
CA ALA A 41 0.52 -1.99 5.58
C ALA A 41 1.63 -2.34 4.57
N GLU A 42 2.87 -2.51 5.05
CA GLU A 42 4.01 -2.87 4.22
C GLU A 42 3.80 -4.22 3.52
N MET A 43 3.36 -5.25 4.27
CA MET A 43 3.06 -6.56 3.69
C MET A 43 1.91 -6.51 2.67
N HIS A 44 0.86 -5.74 2.97
CA HIS A 44 -0.27 -5.53 2.06
C HIS A 44 0.18 -4.92 0.73
N LEU A 45 0.96 -3.85 0.78
CA LEU A 45 1.43 -3.16 -0.43
C LEU A 45 2.44 -4.00 -1.21
N LYS A 46 3.38 -4.68 -0.55
CA LYS A 46 4.31 -5.62 -1.22
C LYS A 46 3.56 -6.72 -1.99
N SER A 47 2.52 -7.30 -1.39
CA SER A 47 1.70 -8.32 -2.04
C SER A 47 0.92 -7.74 -3.24
N THR A 48 0.33 -6.57 -3.05
CA THR A 48 -0.43 -5.85 -4.10
C THR A 48 0.46 -5.54 -5.31
N LEU A 49 1.62 -4.90 -5.10
CA LEU A 49 2.55 -4.52 -6.17
C LEU A 49 3.10 -5.73 -6.92
N LYS A 50 3.32 -6.85 -6.21
CA LYS A 50 3.74 -8.11 -6.82
C LYS A 50 2.67 -8.69 -7.74
N GLN A 51 1.39 -8.56 -7.38
CA GLN A 51 0.28 -9.10 -8.17
C GLN A 51 -0.13 -8.16 -9.32
N ALA A 52 0.08 -6.85 -9.15
CA ALA A 52 -0.32 -5.81 -10.11
C ALA A 52 0.78 -5.39 -11.09
N VAL A 53 1.79 -6.25 -11.34
CA VAL A 53 2.94 -5.90 -12.19
C VAL A 53 2.53 -5.45 -13.60
N ASP A 54 1.44 -6.00 -14.13
CA ASP A 54 0.87 -5.63 -15.43
C ASP A 54 0.42 -4.15 -15.49
N PHE A 55 0.29 -3.47 -14.34
CA PHE A 55 -0.13 -2.08 -14.22
C PHE A 55 1.00 -1.13 -13.79
N SER A 56 2.28 -1.54 -13.88
CA SER A 56 3.41 -0.76 -13.38
C SER A 56 3.51 0.67 -13.94
N ASP A 57 2.95 0.91 -15.13
CA ASP A 57 3.00 2.22 -15.79
C ASP A 57 1.90 3.18 -15.32
N THR A 58 0.86 2.67 -14.64
CA THR A 58 -0.29 3.45 -14.16
C THR A 58 0.08 4.38 -13.00
N GLU A 59 -0.67 5.46 -12.82
CA GLU A 59 -0.48 6.38 -11.69
C GLU A 59 -0.82 5.71 -10.35
N GLU A 60 -1.80 4.81 -10.35
CA GLU A 60 -2.23 4.08 -9.16
C GLU A 60 -1.17 3.11 -8.65
N TYR A 61 -0.47 2.40 -9.56
CA TYR A 61 0.65 1.55 -9.18
C TYR A 61 1.78 2.38 -8.56
N LYS A 62 2.16 3.49 -9.21
CA LYS A 62 3.20 4.41 -8.70
C LYS A 62 2.81 5.01 -7.35
N ALA A 63 1.54 5.34 -7.15
CA ALA A 63 1.04 5.84 -5.88
C ALA A 63 1.15 4.79 -4.76
N LEU A 64 0.86 3.51 -5.06
CA LEU A 64 1.05 2.41 -4.11
C LEU A 64 2.53 2.19 -3.77
N ASP A 65 3.42 2.28 -4.77
CA ASP A 65 4.87 2.12 -4.58
C ASP A 65 5.47 3.27 -3.74
N ASN A 66 5.08 4.52 -4.03
CA ASN A 66 5.45 5.68 -3.21
C ASN A 66 4.95 5.54 -1.76
N CYS A 67 3.71 5.08 -1.58
CA CYS A 67 3.16 4.83 -0.24
C CYS A 67 3.92 3.73 0.50
N LEU A 68 4.38 2.69 -0.21
CA LEU A 68 5.23 1.66 0.37
C LEU A 68 6.59 2.22 0.82
N GLU A 69 7.20 3.10 0.03
CA GLU A 69 8.44 3.78 0.42
C GLU A 69 8.25 4.64 1.67
N GLU A 70 7.17 5.42 1.74
CA GLU A 70 6.81 6.22 2.92
C GLU A 70 6.66 5.34 4.17
N ILE A 71 5.92 4.23 4.07
CA ILE A 71 5.76 3.28 5.18
C ILE A 71 7.10 2.69 5.62
N LYS A 72 7.99 2.33 4.69
CA LYS A 72 9.34 1.81 5.04
C LYS A 72 10.15 2.85 5.79
N ASN A 73 10.09 4.11 5.38
CA ASN A 73 10.79 5.21 6.05
C ASN A 73 10.24 5.42 7.47
N LEU A 74 8.92 5.35 7.67
CA LEU A 74 8.30 5.42 8.99
C LEU A 74 8.70 4.24 9.90
N ILE A 75 8.77 3.02 9.35
CA ILE A 75 9.25 1.85 10.08
C ILE A 75 10.71 2.03 10.51
N ALA A 76 11.57 2.54 9.64
CA ALA A 76 12.97 2.79 9.95
C ALA A 76 13.16 3.91 11.00
N ALA A 77 12.30 4.95 10.97
CA ALA A 77 12.32 6.04 11.95
C ALA A 77 11.79 5.63 13.33
N THR A 78 11.06 4.52 13.42
CA THR A 78 10.52 3.95 14.67
C THR A 78 11.33 2.73 15.16
N ALA A 79 12.55 2.57 14.64
CA ALA A 79 13.50 1.50 15.00
C ALA A 79 14.39 1.83 16.19
#